data_AF-A0A2M7M9B1-F1
#
_entry.id   AF-A0A2M7M9B1-F1
#
_cell.length_a   1.000
_cell.length_b   1.000
_cell.length_c   1.000
_cell.angle_alpha   90.00
_cell.angle_beta   90.00
_cell.angle_gamma   90.00
#
_symmetry.space_group_name_H-M   'P 1'
#
loop_
_entity.id
_entity.type
_entity.pdbx_description
1 polymer ?
#
loop_
_entity_poly.entity_id
_entity_poly.type
_entity_poly.pdbx_seq_one_letter_code
_entity_poly.pdbx_strand_id
1 'polypeptide(L)'
;MPFILQQQLAAAWLTLNWVIGYGVAPVLFSHLDAEVAGEIMAVLLSTTYWLDGAILGLMGGMICLSGKWTRREGWLLLAFVAVVLNLAWLSPLMAELKQLPLADAKLLSMGFSAWHGVSQLVFLVAWVAILLWMFFSIRAYQTGLSTLHK
;
A
#
# COMPACT_ATOMS: atom_id res chain seq x y z
N MET A 1 7.84 -22.36 8.78
CA MET A 1 8.68 -21.27 8.24
C MET A 1 7.93 -20.18 7.46
N PRO A 2 6.96 -20.45 6.54
CA PRO A 2 6.39 -19.38 5.70
C PRO A 2 5.59 -18.32 6.50
N PHE A 3 4.99 -18.71 7.62
CA PHE A 3 4.21 -17.79 8.47
C PHE A 3 5.02 -16.59 8.99
N ILE A 4 6.18 -16.84 9.60
CA ILE A 4 7.03 -15.77 10.18
C ILE A 4 7.51 -14.83 9.08
N LEU A 5 7.92 -15.38 7.94
CA LEU A 5 8.35 -14.60 6.79
C LEU A 5 7.24 -13.67 6.28
N GLN A 6 6.01 -14.16 6.14
CA GLN A 6 4.89 -13.31 5.70
C GLN A 6 4.56 -12.19 6.70
N GLN A 7 4.68 -12.45 8.01
CA GLN A 7 4.50 -11.40 9.02
C GLN A 7 5.62 -10.35 8.98
N GLN A 8 6.87 -10.78 8.78
CA GLN A 8 8.00 -9.86 8.63
C GLN A 8 7.88 -9.02 7.35
N LEU A 9 7.46 -9.62 6.23
CA LEU A 9 7.19 -8.91 4.99
C LEU A 9 6.07 -7.88 5.16
N ALA A 10 4.97 -8.25 5.82
CA ALA A 10 3.87 -7.32 6.10
C ALA A 10 4.31 -6.14 6.99
N ALA A 11 5.09 -6.42 8.03
CA ALA A 11 5.63 -5.40 8.91
C ALA A 11 6.63 -4.47 8.20
N ALA A 12 7.52 -5.04 7.38
CA ALA A 12 8.47 -4.28 6.56
C ALA A 12 7.73 -3.41 5.53
N TRP A 13 6.69 -3.95 4.90
CA TRP A 13 5.85 -3.23 3.95
C TRP A 13 5.16 -2.02 4.57
N LEU A 14 4.51 -2.20 5.74
CA LEU A 14 3.90 -1.09 6.49
C LEU A 14 4.92 -0.04 6.90
N THR A 15 6.07 -0.49 7.43
CA THR A 15 7.14 0.40 7.90
C THR A 15 7.70 1.23 6.75
N LEU A 16 7.98 0.62 5.60
CA LEU A 16 8.46 1.32 4.41
C LEU A 16 7.48 2.42 3.98
N ASN A 17 6.19 2.09 3.88
CA ASN A 17 5.16 3.02 3.47
C ASN A 17 5.02 4.21 4.45
N TRP A 18 5.08 3.95 5.75
CA TRP A 18 5.02 5.00 6.76
C TRP A 18 6.27 5.87 6.78
N VAL A 19 7.46 5.27 6.64
CA VAL A 19 8.72 6.03 6.57
C VAL A 19 8.73 6.92 5.35
N ILE A 20 8.32 6.45 4.18
CA ILE A 20 8.25 7.28 2.98
C ILE A 20 7.19 8.39 3.13
N GLY A 21 5.96 8.04 3.52
CA GLY A 21 4.84 8.98 3.56
C GLY A 21 4.87 9.99 4.71
N TYR A 22 5.33 9.59 5.89
CA TYR A 22 5.31 10.43 7.11
C TYR A 22 6.69 10.75 7.67
N GLY A 23 7.76 10.10 7.18
CA GLY A 23 9.14 10.43 7.52
C GLY A 23 9.81 11.28 6.43
N VAL A 24 9.94 10.71 5.24
CA VAL A 24 10.68 11.33 4.12
C VAL A 24 9.92 12.52 3.54
N ALA A 25 8.60 12.41 3.32
CA ALA A 25 7.85 13.51 2.71
C ALA A 25 7.96 14.82 3.53
N PRO A 26 7.71 14.86 4.86
CA PRO A 26 7.87 16.08 5.64
C PRO A 26 9.29 16.67 5.58
N VAL A 27 10.31 15.82 5.59
CA VAL A 27 11.72 16.25 5.50
C VAL A 27 12.02 16.88 4.14
N LEU A 28 11.50 16.32 3.04
CA LEU A 28 11.66 16.92 1.72
C LEU A 28 10.98 18.30 1.65
N PHE A 29 9.73 18.39 2.10
CA PHE A 29 8.97 19.65 2.08
C PHE A 29 9.48 20.69 3.08
N SER A 30 10.27 20.31 4.08
CA SER A 30 10.90 21.28 5.01
C SER A 30 12.22 21.84 4.52
N HIS A 31 12.87 21.18 3.55
CA HIS A 31 14.23 21.54 3.10
C HIS A 31 14.31 21.94 1.63
N LEU A 32 13.28 21.69 0.83
CA LEU A 32 13.25 21.97 -0.60
C LEU A 32 12.01 22.79 -0.96
N ASP A 33 12.06 23.48 -2.10
CA ASP A 33 10.89 24.11 -2.69
C ASP A 33 9.82 23.06 -2.98
N ALA A 34 8.55 23.43 -2.78
CA ALA A 34 7.42 22.51 -2.85
C ALA A 34 7.30 21.78 -4.19
N GLU A 35 7.71 22.45 -5.29
CA GLU A 35 7.72 21.87 -6.62
C GLU A 35 8.77 20.74 -6.74
N VAL A 36 10.02 21.03 -6.35
CA VAL A 36 11.13 20.06 -6.36
C VAL A 36 10.87 18.89 -5.40
N ALA A 37 10.40 19.19 -4.18
CA ALA A 37 10.01 18.17 -3.21
C ALA A 37 8.93 17.24 -3.77
N GLY A 38 7.93 17.81 -4.45
CA GLY A 38 6.85 17.06 -5.08
C GLY A 38 7.30 16.18 -6.24
N GLU A 39 8.29 16.61 -7.02
CA GLU A 39 8.90 15.79 -8.09
C GLU A 39 9.67 14.60 -7.54
N ILE A 40 10.53 14.83 -6.53
CA ILE A 40 11.28 13.76 -5.87
C ILE A 40 10.30 12.77 -5.23
N MET A 41 9.26 13.28 -4.57
CA MET A 41 8.25 12.44 -3.94
C MET A 41 7.48 11.60 -4.97
N ALA A 42 7.19 12.13 -6.16
CA ALA A 42 6.53 11.38 -7.22
C ALA A 42 7.38 10.18 -7.68
N VAL A 43 8.70 10.36 -7.82
CA VAL A 43 9.63 9.28 -8.18
C VAL A 43 9.72 8.23 -7.07
N LEU A 44 9.81 8.67 -5.80
CA LEU A 44 9.83 7.78 -4.64
C LEU A 44 8.56 6.94 -4.59
N LEU A 45 7.38 7.58 -4.62
CA LEU A 45 6.09 6.89 -4.56
C LEU A 45 5.89 5.92 -5.73
N SER A 46 6.24 6.32 -6.95
CA SER A 46 6.16 5.42 -8.12
C SER A 46 6.98 4.14 -7.90
N THR A 47 8.21 4.28 -7.39
CA THR A 47 9.07 3.16 -7.07
C THR A 47 8.49 2.32 -5.93
N THR A 48 7.99 2.96 -4.87
CA THR A 48 7.35 2.28 -3.74
C THR A 48 6.12 1.49 -4.17
N TYR A 49 5.28 2.01 -5.06
CA TYR A 49 4.08 1.31 -5.53
C TYR A 49 4.39 0.01 -6.28
N TRP A 50 5.46 0.01 -7.08
CA TRP A 50 5.96 -1.22 -7.71
C TRP A 50 6.44 -2.25 -6.68
N LEU A 51 7.20 -1.79 -5.67
CA LEU A 51 7.64 -2.66 -4.57
C LEU A 51 6.47 -3.18 -3.75
N ASP A 52 5.46 -2.35 -3.50
CA ASP A 52 4.25 -2.72 -2.78
C ASP A 52 3.50 -3.83 -3.50
N GLY A 53 3.27 -3.66 -4.81
CA GLY A 53 2.64 -4.67 -5.65
C GLY A 53 3.44 -5.98 -5.66
N ALA A 54 4.77 -5.91 -5.73
CA ALA A 54 5.64 -7.08 -5.72
C ALA A 54 5.58 -7.83 -4.37
N ILE A 55 5.67 -7.12 -3.25
CA ILE A 55 5.65 -7.73 -1.90
C ILE A 55 4.30 -8.38 -1.64
N LEU A 56 3.20 -7.67 -1.87
CA LEU A 56 1.85 -8.19 -1.64
C LEU A 56 1.51 -9.33 -2.62
N GLY A 57 1.95 -9.22 -3.87
CA GLY A 57 1.83 -10.28 -4.87
C GLY A 57 2.60 -11.54 -4.49
N LEU A 58 3.83 -11.40 -3.98
CA LEU A 58 4.63 -12.52 -3.47
C LEU A 58 3.93 -13.20 -2.30
N MET A 59 3.45 -12.44 -1.32
CA MET A 59 2.70 -12.97 -0.18
C MET A 59 1.44 -13.73 -0.63
N GLY A 60 0.69 -13.16 -1.57
CA GLY A 60 -0.47 -13.81 -2.18
C GLY A 60 -0.11 -15.10 -2.92
N GLY A 61 0.98 -15.09 -3.70
CA GLY A 61 1.50 -16.27 -4.39
C GLY A 61 1.88 -17.41 -3.43
N MET A 62 2.58 -17.09 -2.33
CA MET A 62 2.90 -18.07 -1.27
C MET A 62 1.65 -18.72 -0.68
N ILE A 63 0.57 -17.93 -0.50
CA ILE A 63 -0.71 -18.43 0.01
C ILE A 63 -1.38 -19.34 -1.02
N CYS A 64 -1.44 -18.93 -2.28
CA CYS A 64 -2.02 -19.73 -3.35
C CYS A 64 -1.32 -21.09 -3.50
N LEU A 65 0.02 -21.12 -3.42
CA LEU A 65 0.81 -22.36 -3.45
C LEU A 65 0.54 -23.27 -2.25
N SER A 66 0.11 -22.73 -1.11
CA SER A 66 -0.27 -23.53 0.05
C SER A 66 -1.63 -24.23 -0.08
N GLY A 67 -2.44 -23.85 -1.08
CA GLY A 67 -3.76 -24.41 -1.36
C GLY A 67 -4.84 -24.10 -0.31
N LYS A 68 -4.54 -23.27 0.69
CA LYS A 68 -5.43 -22.97 1.83
C LYS A 68 -5.86 -21.51 1.81
N TRP A 69 -6.87 -21.21 1.00
CA TRP A 69 -7.55 -19.91 1.07
C TRP A 69 -8.59 -19.91 2.18
N THR A 70 -8.51 -18.96 3.10
CA THR A 70 -9.52 -18.76 4.13
C THR A 70 -10.07 -17.33 4.06
N ARG A 71 -11.06 -17.01 4.90
CA ARG A 71 -11.69 -15.68 4.89
C ARG A 71 -10.71 -14.55 5.23
N ARG A 72 -9.65 -14.83 6.00
CA ARG A 72 -8.66 -13.80 6.38
C ARG A 72 -7.81 -13.35 5.20
N GLU A 73 -7.48 -14.24 4.26
CA GLU A 73 -6.69 -13.91 3.07
C GLU A 73 -7.41 -12.91 2.15
N GLY A 74 -8.74 -12.78 2.27
CA GLY A 74 -9.49 -11.71 1.64
C GLY A 74 -9.02 -10.30 2.01
N TRP A 75 -8.49 -10.10 3.22
CA TRP A 75 -7.91 -8.81 3.63
C TRP A 75 -6.59 -8.51 2.90
N LEU A 76 -5.75 -9.53 2.70
CA LEU A 76 -4.53 -9.37 1.91
C LEU A 76 -4.85 -9.06 0.45
N LEU A 77 -5.86 -9.74 -0.11
CA LEU A 77 -6.33 -9.47 -1.46
C LEU A 77 -6.88 -8.05 -1.59
N LEU A 78 -7.65 -7.57 -0.61
CA LEU A 78 -8.15 -6.20 -0.59
C LEU A 78 -7.00 -5.18 -0.61
N ALA A 79 -5.97 -5.40 0.21
CA ALA A 79 -4.78 -4.55 0.21
C ALA A 79 -4.05 -4.57 -1.13
N PHE A 80 -3.87 -5.75 -1.72
CA PHE A 80 -3.24 -5.90 -3.03
C PHE A 80 -4.02 -5.16 -4.12
N VAL A 81 -5.34 -5.32 -4.17
CA VAL A 81 -6.20 -4.63 -5.14
C VAL A 81 -6.14 -3.11 -4.95
N ALA A 82 -6.14 -2.62 -3.71
CA ALA A 82 -6.03 -1.20 -3.41
C ALA A 82 -4.68 -0.60 -3.88
N VAL A 83 -3.57 -1.32 -3.69
CA VAL A 83 -2.25 -0.93 -4.17
C VAL A 83 -2.19 -0.95 -5.70
N VAL A 84 -2.67 -2.01 -6.33
CA VAL A 84 -2.71 -2.13 -7.80
C VAL A 84 -3.57 -1.04 -8.42
N LEU A 85 -4.71 -0.71 -7.81
CA LEU A 85 -5.56 0.40 -8.25
C LEU A 85 -4.81 1.74 -8.18
N ASN A 86 -4.04 1.96 -7.12
CA ASN A 86 -3.19 3.15 -7.02
C ASN A 86 -2.12 3.19 -8.11
N LEU A 87 -1.38 2.09 -8.28
CA LEU A 87 -0.30 1.98 -9.25
C LEU A 87 -0.77 2.12 -10.69
N ALA A 88 -1.84 1.41 -11.06
CA ALA A 88 -2.29 1.26 -12.44
C ALA A 88 -3.27 2.36 -12.89
N TRP A 89 -3.96 3.02 -11.96
CA TRP A 89 -5.00 3.99 -12.32
C TRP A 89 -4.80 5.36 -11.68
N LEU A 90 -4.72 5.44 -10.34
CA LEU A 90 -4.69 6.74 -9.66
C LEU A 90 -3.38 7.49 -9.90
N SER A 91 -2.24 6.80 -9.87
CA SER A 91 -0.94 7.43 -10.08
C SER A 91 -0.78 7.99 -11.50
N PRO A 92 -1.10 7.25 -12.59
CA PRO A 92 -1.12 7.81 -13.94
C PRO A 92 -2.08 8.99 -14.10
N LEU A 93 -3.30 8.87 -13.55
CA LEU A 93 -4.31 9.94 -13.60
C LEU A 93 -3.80 11.22 -12.92
N MET A 94 -3.15 11.12 -11.76
CA MET A 94 -2.57 12.28 -11.09
C MET A 94 -1.42 12.90 -11.88
N ALA A 95 -0.60 12.08 -12.56
CA ALA A 95 0.47 12.57 -13.41
C ALA A 95 -0.07 13.35 -14.62
N GLU A 96 -1.13 12.85 -15.26
CA GLU A 96 -1.82 13.54 -16.35
C GLU A 96 -2.41 14.88 -15.88
N LEU A 97 -3.12 14.88 -14.74
CA LEU A 97 -3.71 16.10 -14.18
C LEU A 97 -2.67 17.17 -13.84
N LYS A 98 -1.44 16.76 -13.48
CA LYS A 98 -0.34 17.69 -13.16
C LYS A 98 0.22 18.38 -14.41
N GLN A 99 0.04 17.79 -15.60
CA GLN A 99 0.53 18.35 -16.87
C GLN A 99 -0.48 19.27 -17.57
N LEU A 100 -1.75 19.24 -17.14
CA LEU A 100 -2.80 20.06 -17.74
C LEU A 100 -2.76 21.52 -17.24
N PRO A 101 -3.13 22.50 -18.08
CA PRO A 101 -3.38 23.86 -17.63
C PRO A 101 -4.43 23.88 -16.51
N LEU A 102 -4.30 24.79 -15.53
CA LEU A 102 -5.22 24.85 -14.37
C LEU A 102 -6.73 24.88 -14.74
N ALA A 103 -7.07 25.45 -15.89
CA ALA A 103 -8.44 25.49 -16.41
C ALA A 103 -8.99 24.10 -16.72
N ASP A 104 -8.15 23.19 -17.20
CA ASP A 104 -8.49 21.86 -17.68
C ASP A 104 -8.05 20.73 -16.71
N ALA A 105 -7.30 21.07 -15.66
CA ALA A 105 -6.76 20.14 -14.65
C ALA A 105 -7.83 19.61 -13.68
N LYS A 106 -8.98 19.15 -14.20
CA LYS A 106 -10.09 18.58 -13.45
C LYS A 106 -10.64 17.35 -14.16
N LEU A 107 -10.75 16.25 -13.43
CA LEU A 107 -11.49 15.05 -13.86
C LEU A 107 -12.56 14.75 -12.81
N LEU A 108 -13.81 14.50 -13.25
CA LEU A 108 -14.97 14.38 -12.36
C LEU A 108 -15.14 15.60 -11.43
N SER A 109 -14.83 16.80 -11.93
CA SER A 109 -14.80 18.06 -11.16
C SER A 109 -13.76 18.10 -10.01
N MET A 110 -12.90 17.10 -9.91
CA MET A 110 -11.82 17.02 -8.91
C MET A 110 -10.47 17.34 -9.55
N GLY A 111 -9.72 18.25 -8.93
CA GLY A 111 -8.35 18.57 -9.34
C GLY A 111 -7.31 17.65 -8.70
N PHE A 112 -6.03 17.91 -8.98
CA PHE A 112 -4.90 17.12 -8.47
C PHE A 112 -4.95 16.89 -6.95
N SER A 113 -5.14 17.95 -6.15
CA SER A 113 -5.15 17.84 -4.69
C SER A 113 -6.28 16.95 -4.16
N ALA A 114 -7.44 16.92 -4.83
CA ALA A 114 -8.55 16.07 -4.43
C ALA A 114 -8.27 14.60 -4.77
N TRP A 115 -7.75 14.33 -5.98
CA TRP A 115 -7.34 12.98 -6.38
C TRP A 115 -6.18 12.43 -5.54
N HIS A 116 -5.27 13.30 -5.10
CA HIS A 116 -4.24 12.92 -4.13
C HIS A 116 -4.85 12.47 -2.80
N GLY A 117 -5.86 13.19 -2.29
CA GLY A 117 -6.62 12.77 -1.11
C GLY A 117 -7.33 11.43 -1.29
N VAL A 118 -7.91 11.17 -2.47
CA VAL A 118 -8.51 9.86 -2.80
C VAL A 118 -7.46 8.76 -2.76
N SER A 119 -6.28 8.99 -3.36
CA SER A 119 -5.15 8.04 -3.30
C SER A 119 -4.74 7.72 -1.87
N GLN A 120 -4.63 8.74 -1.00
CA GLN A 120 -4.33 8.56 0.43
C GLN A 120 -5.37 7.71 1.15
N LEU A 121 -6.67 7.92 0.88
CA LEU A 121 -7.73 7.09 1.45
C LEU A 121 -7.63 5.63 1.00
N VAL A 122 -7.29 5.38 -0.27
CA VAL A 122 -7.09 4.01 -0.76
C VAL A 122 -5.90 3.35 -0.07
N PHE A 123 -4.79 4.07 0.16
CA PHE A 123 -3.66 3.57 0.95
C PHE A 123 -4.03 3.29 2.40
N LEU A 124 -4.83 4.14 3.03
CA LEU A 124 -5.32 3.91 4.38
C LEU A 124 -6.12 2.60 4.47
N VAL A 125 -6.99 2.34 3.49
CA VAL A 125 -7.72 1.06 3.39
C VAL A 125 -6.75 -0.11 3.25
N ALA A 126 -5.71 0.01 2.42
CA ALA A 126 -4.69 -1.02 2.26
C ALA A 126 -3.96 -1.31 3.58
N TRP A 127 -3.56 -0.28 4.32
CA TRP A 127 -2.89 -0.44 5.62
C TRP A 127 -3.78 -1.13 6.64
N VAL A 128 -5.04 -0.69 6.78
CA VAL A 128 -6.00 -1.33 7.68
C VAL A 128 -6.21 -2.79 7.30
N ALA A 129 -6.34 -3.09 6.01
CA ALA A 129 -6.50 -4.45 5.53
C ALA A 129 -5.29 -5.34 5.85
N ILE A 130 -4.05 -4.85 5.69
CA ILE A 130 -2.85 -5.58 6.11
C ILE A 130 -2.79 -5.78 7.63
N LEU A 131 -3.11 -4.78 8.42
CA LEU A 131 -3.13 -4.90 9.89
C LEU A 131 -4.16 -5.94 10.35
N LEU A 132 -5.36 -5.94 9.76
CA LEU A 132 -6.39 -6.95 10.02
C LEU A 132 -5.92 -8.33 9.60
N TRP A 133 -5.32 -8.46 8.41
CA TRP A 133 -4.74 -9.71 7.93
C TRP A 133 -3.68 -10.25 8.90
N MET A 134 -2.74 -9.41 9.36
CA MET A 134 -1.70 -9.77 10.33
C MET A 134 -2.33 -10.26 11.64
N PHE A 135 -3.27 -9.49 12.20
CA PHE A 135 -3.94 -9.80 13.45
C PHE A 135 -4.66 -11.16 13.40
N PHE A 136 -5.47 -11.40 12.37
CA PHE A 136 -6.18 -12.67 12.22
C PHE A 136 -5.24 -13.85 11.93
N SER A 137 -4.14 -13.60 11.22
CA SER A 137 -3.13 -14.63 10.95
C SER A 137 -2.40 -15.05 12.22
N ILE A 138 -2.02 -14.10 13.07
CA ILE A 138 -1.40 -14.37 14.38
C ILE A 138 -2.37 -15.13 15.29
N ARG A 139 -3.63 -14.71 15.38
CA ARG A 139 -4.63 -15.43 16.18
C ARG A 139 -4.82 -16.87 15.71
N ALA A 140 -4.93 -17.10 14.40
CA ALA A 140 -5.10 -18.43 13.86
C ALA A 140 -3.89 -19.34 14.07
N TYR A 141 -2.67 -18.77 14.08
CA TYR A 141 -1.46 -19.50 14.39
C TYR A 141 -1.41 -19.94 15.87
N GLN A 142 -1.80 -19.04 16.79
CA GLN A 142 -1.85 -19.34 18.23
C GLN A 142 -2.89 -20.41 18.57
N THR A 143 -4.09 -20.34 17.99
CA THR A 143 -5.13 -21.36 18.24
C THR A 143 -4.69 -22.75 17.76
N GLY A 144 -4.04 -22.84 16.59
CA GLY A 144 -3.50 -24.11 16.08
C GLY A 144 -2.39 -24.72 16.95
N LEU A 145 -1.57 -23.89 17.60
CA LEU A 145 -0.55 -24.37 18.55
C LEU A 145 -1.16 -24.93 19.84
N SER A 146 -2.25 -24.33 20.33
CA SER A 146 -2.93 -24.76 21.56
C SER A 146 -3.64 -26.12 21.43
N THR A 147 -4.07 -26.48 20.22
CA THR A 147 -4.71 -27.78 19.94
C THR A 147 -3.72 -28.94 19.81
N LEU A 148 -2.42 -28.66 19.60
CA LEU A 148 -1.38 -29.70 19.48
C LEU A 148 -0.78 -30.11 20.83
N HIS A 149 -1.01 -29.35 21.89
CA HIS A 149 -0.51 -29.61 23.26
C HIS A 149 -1.59 -30.22 24.18
N LYS A 150 -2.74 -30.62 23.63
CA LYS A 150 -3.77 -31.42 24.30
C LYS A 150 -3.78 -32.80 23.69
#